data_AF-L1JYK5-F1
#
_entry.id   AF-L1JYK5-F1
#
_cell.length_a   1.000
_cell.length_b   1.000
_cell.length_c   1.000
_cell.angle_alpha   90.00
_cell.angle_beta   90.00
_cell.angle_gamma   90.00
#
_symmetry.space_group_name_H-M   'P 1'
#
loop_
_entity.id
_entity.type
_entity.pdbx_description
1 polymer ?
#
loop_
_entity_poly.entity_id
_entity_poly.type
_entity_poly.pdbx_seq_one_letter_code
_entity_poly.pdbx_strand_id
1 'polypeptide(L)'
;MNALRAITRVGTTSRACDMFMRAKAKDKQKGQKTDVKKTSKKPKAPADASKKNQGPNKALDLFAKILNDAEGRPEKYIRSEEQMKKDAEIAKEYTRNLFKEHNARMKHLTWKIKWRDAATQALPEELQEEALTEDLELYPLNRRLFTDFPPAPEHVRL
;
A
#
# COMPACT_ATOMS: atom_id res chain seq x y z
N MET A 1 37.77 15.73 -30.33
CA MET A 1 37.38 14.31 -30.49
C MET A 1 36.23 14.02 -29.54
N ASN A 2 35.02 13.86 -30.08
CA ASN A 2 33.79 13.68 -29.33
C ASN A 2 33.62 12.21 -28.94
N ALA A 3 33.63 11.90 -27.64
CA ALA A 3 33.24 10.59 -27.13
C ALA A 3 31.76 10.64 -26.71
N LEU A 4 30.89 10.13 -27.59
CA LEU A 4 29.51 9.77 -27.29
C LEU A 4 29.50 8.71 -26.18
N ARG A 5 29.13 9.10 -24.95
CA ARG A 5 28.78 8.13 -23.91
C ARG A 5 27.33 7.70 -24.13
N ALA A 6 27.18 6.49 -24.67
CA ALA A 6 25.91 5.77 -24.71
C ALA A 6 25.36 5.64 -23.28
N ILE A 7 24.22 6.27 -23.02
CA ILE A 7 23.45 6.07 -21.78
C ILE A 7 22.76 4.72 -21.90
N THR A 8 23.45 3.66 -21.51
CA THR A 8 22.79 2.37 -21.26
C THR A 8 21.84 2.55 -20.08
N ARG A 9 20.59 2.15 -20.28
CA ARG A 9 19.54 2.12 -19.24
C ARG A 9 19.94 1.15 -18.13
N VAL A 10 20.76 1.59 -17.20
CA VAL A 10 20.89 0.92 -15.90
C VAL A 10 19.71 1.41 -15.07
N GLY A 11 18.71 0.54 -14.92
CA GLY A 11 17.53 0.80 -14.13
C GLY A 11 17.94 1.27 -12.74
N THR A 12 17.44 2.43 -12.34
CA THR A 12 17.45 2.87 -10.96
C THR A 12 16.54 1.91 -10.18
N THR A 13 17.10 0.79 -9.71
CA THR A 13 16.42 0.01 -8.67
C THR A 13 16.25 0.94 -7.49
N SER A 14 15.00 1.18 -7.08
CA SER A 14 14.73 1.97 -5.90
C SER A 14 15.49 1.37 -4.72
N ARG A 15 15.98 2.21 -3.81
CA ARG A 15 16.70 1.78 -2.59
C ARG A 15 15.93 0.71 -1.80
N ALA A 16 14.61 0.67 -1.95
CA ALA A 16 13.71 -0.35 -1.41
C ALA A 16 13.85 -1.73 -2.09
N CYS A 17 14.09 -1.80 -3.40
CA CYS A 17 14.30 -3.04 -4.14
C CYS A 17 15.63 -3.72 -3.73
N ASP A 18 16.70 -2.93 -3.57
CA ASP A 18 17.99 -3.44 -3.09
C ASP A 18 17.92 -3.94 -1.64
N MET A 19 17.15 -3.28 -0.78
CA MET A 19 16.91 -3.71 0.61
C MET A 19 16.17 -5.05 0.67
N PHE A 20 15.13 -5.23 -0.16
CA PHE A 20 14.33 -6.46 -0.19
C PHE A 20 15.14 -7.67 -0.68
N MET A 21 15.98 -7.48 -1.70
CA MET A 21 16.84 -8.56 -2.22
C MET A 21 17.95 -8.94 -1.23
N ARG A 22 18.50 -7.98 -0.47
CA ARG A 22 19.47 -8.24 0.59
C ARG A 22 18.88 -8.96 1.81
N ALA A 23 17.61 -8.69 2.16
CA ALA A 23 16.92 -9.39 3.24
C ALA A 23 16.69 -10.87 2.89
N LYS A 24 16.21 -11.16 1.68
CA LYS A 24 16.03 -12.53 1.17
C LYS A 24 17.33 -13.33 1.10
N ALA A 25 18.46 -12.67 0.83
CA ALA A 25 19.77 -13.32 0.79
C ALA A 25 20.29 -13.74 2.18
N LYS A 26 19.94 -12.99 3.25
CA LYS A 26 20.36 -13.31 4.63
C LYS A 26 19.59 -14.49 5.23
N ASP A 27 18.31 -14.63 4.90
CA ASP A 27 17.49 -15.76 5.41
C ASP A 27 17.92 -17.11 4.82
N LYS A 28 18.46 -17.11 3.59
CA LYS A 28 18.95 -18.33 2.94
C LYS A 28 20.26 -18.88 3.52
N GLN A 29 21.05 -18.05 4.23
CA GLN A 29 22.32 -18.47 4.84
C GLN A 29 22.18 -18.99 6.27
N LYS A 30 21.02 -18.79 6.93
CA LYS A 30 20.77 -19.23 8.31
C LYS A 30 20.20 -20.66 8.44
N GLY A 31 20.15 -21.41 7.35
CA GLY A 31 19.49 -22.72 7.27
C GLY A 31 20.37 -23.97 7.38
N GLN A 32 21.67 -23.88 7.70
CA GLN A 32 22.51 -25.07 7.88
C GLN A 32 23.53 -24.89 9.02
N LYS A 33 23.62 -25.92 9.90
CA LYS A 33 24.46 -26.10 11.11
C LYS A 33 23.82 -25.47 12.37
N THR A 34 23.45 -26.17 13.45
CA THR A 34 24.05 -27.33 14.15
C THR A 34 23.04 -28.05 15.07
N ASP A 35 23.10 -29.40 15.13
CA ASP A 35 22.53 -30.23 16.20
C ASP A 35 23.39 -30.13 17.48
N VAL A 36 22.83 -29.65 18.60
CA VAL A 36 23.36 -29.91 19.95
C VAL A 36 22.22 -30.06 20.96
N LYS A 37 22.10 -31.28 21.49
CA LYS A 37 21.31 -31.69 22.65
C LYS A 37 21.79 -30.93 23.90
N LYS A 38 20.94 -30.09 24.50
CA LYS A 38 21.12 -29.60 25.89
C LYS A 38 19.78 -29.50 26.61
N THR A 39 19.60 -30.40 27.56
CA THR A 39 18.59 -30.37 28.62
C THR A 39 18.82 -29.16 29.52
N SER A 40 17.84 -28.25 29.61
CA SER A 40 17.79 -27.24 30.67
C SER A 40 16.36 -27.14 31.22
N LYS A 41 16.21 -27.57 32.47
CA LYS A 41 15.01 -27.37 33.29
C LYS A 41 14.76 -25.88 33.46
N LYS A 42 13.56 -25.38 33.08
CA LYS A 42 13.09 -24.05 33.47
C LYS A 42 12.56 -24.08 34.90
N PRO A 43 12.97 -23.16 35.80
CA PRO A 43 12.30 -22.97 37.08
C PRO A 43 10.94 -22.29 36.87
N LYS A 44 9.91 -22.78 37.56
CA LYS A 44 8.56 -22.20 37.59
C LYS A 44 8.58 -20.89 38.39
N ALA A 45 8.16 -19.78 37.77
CA ALA A 45 7.79 -18.56 38.48
C ALA A 45 6.36 -18.69 39.05
N PRO A 46 6.07 -18.08 40.22
CA PRO A 46 4.80 -18.25 40.93
C PRO A 46 3.63 -17.57 40.19
N ALA A 47 2.47 -18.21 40.28
CA ALA A 47 1.23 -17.76 39.66
C ALA A 47 0.61 -16.62 40.47
N ASP A 48 0.75 -15.38 39.99
CA ASP A 48 -0.06 -14.27 40.49
C ASP A 48 -1.45 -14.32 39.84
N ALA A 49 -2.43 -14.62 40.71
CA ALA A 49 -3.83 -14.74 40.44
C ALA A 49 -4.47 -13.37 40.17
N SER A 50 -4.77 -13.07 38.90
CA SER A 50 -5.83 -12.13 38.54
C SER A 50 -6.37 -12.34 37.13
N LYS A 51 -6.42 -13.58 36.64
CA LYS A 51 -7.26 -13.88 35.46
C LYS A 51 -8.68 -14.10 35.94
N LYS A 52 -9.43 -13.00 36.03
CA LYS A 52 -10.88 -13.00 36.11
C LYS A 52 -11.40 -14.01 35.09
N ASN A 53 -12.13 -15.01 35.57
CA ASN A 53 -12.94 -15.91 34.76
C ASN A 53 -13.94 -15.06 33.97
N GLN A 54 -13.53 -14.57 32.80
CA GLN A 54 -14.48 -14.23 31.77
C GLN A 54 -14.97 -15.59 31.26
N GLY A 55 -16.15 -16.01 31.71
CA GLY A 55 -16.86 -17.11 31.09
C GLY A 55 -16.94 -16.88 29.58
N PRO A 56 -17.21 -17.92 28.77
CA PRO A 56 -17.20 -17.80 27.32
C PRO A 56 -18.10 -16.64 26.90
N ASN A 57 -17.49 -15.55 26.43
CA ASN A 57 -18.19 -14.42 25.87
C ASN A 57 -18.82 -14.92 24.57
N LYS A 58 -20.05 -15.44 24.65
CA LYS A 58 -20.76 -16.07 23.54
C LYS A 58 -20.77 -15.19 22.28
N ALA A 59 -20.79 -13.87 22.44
CA ALA A 59 -20.66 -12.91 21.35
C ALA A 59 -19.29 -12.99 20.65
N LEU A 60 -18.18 -13.00 21.41
CA LEU A 60 -16.84 -13.14 20.83
C LEU A 60 -16.61 -14.52 20.22
N ASP A 61 -17.20 -15.56 20.81
CA ASP A 61 -17.18 -16.92 20.24
C ASP A 61 -17.96 -16.98 18.91
N LEU A 62 -19.08 -16.25 18.79
CA LEU A 62 -19.83 -16.13 17.54
C LEU A 62 -19.03 -15.35 16.48
N PHE A 63 -18.36 -14.25 16.84
CA PHE A 63 -17.47 -13.53 15.91
C PHE A 63 -16.27 -14.39 15.47
N ALA A 64 -15.68 -15.16 16.40
CA ALA A 64 -14.61 -16.09 16.08
C ALA A 64 -15.10 -17.20 15.13
N LYS A 65 -16.32 -17.70 15.33
CA LYS A 65 -16.99 -18.63 14.43
C LYS A 65 -17.21 -18.01 13.04
N ILE A 66 -17.78 -16.82 12.93
CA ILE A 66 -17.99 -16.15 11.63
C ILE A 66 -16.67 -15.94 10.85
N LEU A 67 -15.57 -15.66 11.56
CA LEU A 67 -14.26 -15.46 10.93
C LEU A 67 -13.57 -16.76 10.52
N ASN A 68 -13.75 -17.84 11.31
CA ASN A 68 -13.03 -19.10 11.14
C ASN A 68 -13.84 -20.19 10.43
N ASP A 69 -15.15 -20.18 10.59
CA ASP A 69 -16.04 -21.21 10.07
C ASP A 69 -16.17 -21.05 8.55
N ALA A 70 -15.84 -22.12 7.87
CA ALA A 70 -15.97 -22.27 6.43
C ALA A 70 -17.41 -22.67 6.02
N GLU A 71 -18.36 -22.75 6.95
CA GLU A 71 -19.72 -23.31 6.74
C GLU A 71 -20.54 -22.56 5.66
N GLY A 72 -20.13 -21.36 5.25
CA GLY A 72 -20.69 -20.64 4.08
C GLY A 72 -19.68 -20.31 2.98
N ARG A 73 -18.41 -20.74 3.11
CA ARG A 73 -17.39 -20.49 2.10
C ARG A 73 -17.45 -21.60 1.06
N PRO A 74 -17.69 -21.30 -0.23
CA PRO A 74 -17.61 -22.33 -1.25
C PRO A 74 -16.21 -22.96 -1.25
N GLU A 75 -16.13 -24.24 -1.58
CA GLU A 75 -14.85 -24.90 -1.79
C GLU A 75 -14.00 -24.12 -2.78
N LYS A 76 -12.68 -24.19 -2.61
CA LYS A 76 -11.74 -23.45 -3.47
C LYS A 76 -12.02 -23.82 -4.93
N TYR A 77 -12.43 -22.82 -5.71
CA TYR A 77 -12.70 -22.99 -7.13
C TYR A 77 -11.46 -23.54 -7.84
N ILE A 78 -11.57 -24.74 -8.42
CA ILE A 78 -10.50 -25.37 -9.18
C ILE A 78 -10.53 -24.77 -10.59
N ARG A 79 -9.55 -23.92 -10.89
CA ARG A 79 -9.38 -23.37 -12.24
C ARG A 79 -8.76 -24.41 -13.17
N SER A 80 -9.25 -24.47 -14.40
CA SER A 80 -8.55 -25.17 -15.48
C SER A 80 -7.25 -24.44 -15.82
N GLU A 81 -6.28 -25.14 -16.39
CA GLU A 81 -5.00 -24.55 -16.79
C GLU A 81 -5.17 -23.42 -17.81
N GLU A 82 -6.16 -23.55 -18.71
CA GLU A 82 -6.51 -22.52 -19.67
C GLU A 82 -7.04 -21.25 -18.99
N GLN A 83 -7.89 -21.41 -17.97
CA GLN A 83 -8.42 -20.27 -17.22
C GLN A 83 -7.30 -19.56 -16.44
N MET A 84 -6.39 -20.32 -15.83
CA MET A 84 -5.21 -19.75 -15.16
C MET A 84 -4.34 -18.91 -16.09
N LYS A 85 -4.14 -19.36 -17.34
CA LYS A 85 -3.38 -18.60 -18.35
C LYS A 85 -4.09 -17.31 -18.74
N LYS A 86 -5.40 -17.37 -19.03
CA LYS A 86 -6.22 -16.18 -19.34
C LYS A 86 -6.20 -15.16 -18.20
N ASP A 87 -6.35 -15.63 -16.96
CA ASP A 87 -6.33 -14.75 -15.79
C ASP A 87 -4.95 -14.10 -15.60
N ALA A 88 -3.86 -14.83 -15.87
CA ALA A 88 -2.51 -14.28 -15.82
C ALA A 88 -2.28 -13.20 -16.89
N GLU A 89 -2.82 -13.39 -18.09
CA GLU A 89 -2.79 -12.41 -19.18
C GLU A 89 -3.57 -11.14 -18.80
N ILE A 90 -4.81 -11.30 -18.32
CA ILE A 90 -5.65 -10.19 -17.85
C ILE A 90 -4.95 -9.41 -16.73
N ALA A 91 -4.37 -10.10 -15.75
CA ALA A 91 -3.66 -9.47 -14.64
C ALA A 91 -2.44 -8.66 -15.12
N LYS A 92 -1.71 -9.17 -16.11
CA LYS A 92 -0.56 -8.47 -16.72
C LYS A 92 -1.00 -7.22 -17.46
N GLU A 93 -2.07 -7.30 -18.23
CA GLU A 93 -2.62 -6.16 -18.96
C GLU A 93 -3.17 -5.09 -18.02
N TYR A 94 -3.93 -5.50 -17.00
CA TYR A 94 -4.40 -4.62 -15.94
C TYR A 94 -3.25 -3.88 -15.27
N THR A 95 -2.21 -4.61 -14.87
CA THR A 95 -1.02 -4.03 -14.23
C THR A 95 -0.33 -3.03 -15.16
N ARG A 96 -0.21 -3.36 -16.45
CA ARG A 96 0.37 -2.46 -17.45
C ARG A 96 -0.44 -1.16 -17.58
N ASN A 97 -1.76 -1.24 -17.60
CA ASN A 97 -2.63 -0.07 -17.70
C ASN A 97 -2.59 0.78 -16.42
N LEU A 98 -2.62 0.14 -15.26
CA LEU A 98 -2.46 0.80 -13.96
C LEU A 98 -1.17 1.64 -13.89
N PHE A 99 -0.04 1.08 -14.34
CA PHE A 99 1.22 1.83 -14.37
C PHE A 99 1.22 2.97 -15.40
N LYS A 100 0.56 2.81 -16.55
CA LYS A 100 0.41 3.90 -17.52
C LYS A 100 -0.37 5.07 -16.90
N GLU A 101 -1.48 4.80 -16.24
CA GLU A 101 -2.29 5.83 -15.57
C GLU A 101 -1.52 6.50 -14.42
N HIS A 102 -0.82 5.70 -13.62
CA HIS A 102 0.03 6.23 -12.54
C HIS A 102 1.10 7.18 -13.11
N ASN A 103 1.82 6.77 -14.15
CA ASN A 103 2.86 7.58 -14.77
C ASN A 103 2.28 8.87 -15.39
N ALA A 104 1.11 8.80 -16.02
CA ALA A 104 0.42 9.98 -16.54
C ALA A 104 0.04 10.96 -15.42
N ARG A 105 -0.50 10.45 -14.30
CA ARG A 105 -0.83 11.25 -13.12
C ARG A 105 0.40 11.88 -12.50
N MET A 106 1.49 11.12 -12.32
CA MET A 106 2.74 11.61 -11.76
C MET A 106 3.35 12.69 -12.65
N LYS A 107 3.41 12.46 -13.97
CA LYS A 107 3.87 13.47 -14.93
C LYS A 107 3.07 14.76 -14.78
N HIS A 108 1.74 14.67 -14.78
CA HIS A 108 0.87 15.82 -14.63
C HIS A 108 1.09 16.57 -13.30
N LEU A 109 1.22 15.86 -12.18
CA LEU A 109 1.54 16.48 -10.89
C LEU A 109 2.91 17.18 -10.91
N THR A 110 3.93 16.55 -11.48
CA THR A 110 5.25 17.18 -11.62
C THR A 110 5.20 18.44 -12.46
N TRP A 111 4.43 18.46 -13.55
CA TRP A 111 4.24 19.68 -14.35
C TRP A 111 3.50 20.77 -13.58
N LYS A 112 2.45 20.44 -12.83
CA LYS A 112 1.74 21.40 -11.97
C LYS A 112 2.67 22.06 -10.95
N ILE A 113 3.55 21.28 -10.31
CA ILE A 113 4.55 21.82 -9.36
C ILE A 113 5.50 22.77 -10.09
N LYS A 114 6.08 22.36 -11.22
CA LYS A 114 6.99 23.20 -12.00
C LYS A 114 6.35 24.51 -12.45
N TRP A 115 5.10 24.46 -12.90
CA TRP A 115 4.37 25.65 -13.34
C TRP A 115 4.00 26.55 -12.18
N ARG A 116 3.61 25.98 -11.03
CA ARG A 116 3.42 26.75 -9.80
C ARG A 116 4.70 27.50 -9.44
N ASP A 117 5.83 26.80 -9.38
CA ASP A 117 7.11 27.40 -8.97
C ASP A 117 7.56 28.49 -9.96
N ALA A 118 7.39 28.26 -11.26
CA ALA A 118 7.69 29.27 -12.29
C ALA A 118 6.74 30.48 -12.21
N ALA A 119 5.46 30.27 -11.90
CA ALA A 119 4.51 31.35 -11.71
C ALA A 119 4.84 32.18 -10.46
N THR A 120 5.22 31.54 -9.35
CA THR A 120 5.67 32.24 -8.14
C THR A 120 6.90 33.10 -8.41
N GLN A 121 7.87 32.60 -9.18
CA GLN A 121 9.07 33.37 -9.55
C GLN A 121 8.78 34.55 -10.50
N ALA A 122 7.69 34.48 -11.27
CA ALA A 122 7.29 35.55 -12.18
C ALA A 122 6.55 36.69 -11.47
N LEU A 123 6.14 36.52 -10.21
CA LEU A 123 5.50 37.57 -9.42
C LEU A 123 6.50 38.66 -9.00
N PRO A 124 6.04 39.90 -8.76
CA PRO A 124 6.83 40.93 -8.07
C PRO A 124 7.25 40.47 -6.67
N GLU A 125 8.43 40.91 -6.21
CA GLU A 125 9.05 40.47 -4.94
C GLU A 125 8.12 40.67 -3.73
N GLU A 126 7.36 41.77 -3.70
CA GLU A 126 6.38 42.09 -2.64
C GLU A 126 5.28 41.01 -2.47
N LEU A 127 4.89 40.34 -3.57
CA LEU A 127 3.82 39.33 -3.57
C LEU A 127 4.36 37.89 -3.46
N GLN A 128 5.67 37.70 -3.63
CA GLN A 128 6.28 36.37 -3.55
C GLN A 128 6.23 35.82 -2.12
N GLU A 129 6.45 36.68 -1.13
CA GLU A 129 6.43 36.28 0.28
C GLU A 129 5.04 35.77 0.70
N GLU A 130 3.98 36.49 0.33
CA GLU A 130 2.59 36.09 0.60
C GLU A 130 2.23 34.79 -0.14
N ALA A 131 2.63 34.64 -1.40
CA ALA A 131 2.34 33.45 -2.20
C ALA A 131 3.05 32.16 -1.70
N LEU A 132 4.14 32.28 -0.94
CA LEU A 132 4.86 31.16 -0.34
C LEU A 132 4.28 30.73 1.01
N THR A 133 3.36 31.51 1.59
CA THR A 133 2.69 31.13 2.83
C THR A 133 1.81 29.90 2.63
N GLU A 134 1.83 28.97 3.60
CA GLU A 134 1.03 27.75 3.54
C GLU A 134 -0.44 28.06 3.87
N ASP A 135 -1.34 27.66 2.99
CA ASP A 135 -2.78 27.73 3.25
C ASP A 135 -3.17 26.66 4.29
N LEU A 136 -3.66 27.13 5.44
CA LEU A 136 -4.13 26.29 6.55
C LEU A 136 -5.66 26.12 6.55
N GLU A 137 -6.37 26.70 5.58
CA GLU A 137 -7.81 26.55 5.48
C GLU A 137 -8.19 25.08 5.20
N LEU A 138 -9.22 24.61 5.91
CA LEU A 138 -9.78 23.30 5.68
C LEU A 138 -10.57 23.29 4.37
N TYR A 139 -10.56 22.15 3.67
CA TYR A 139 -11.47 21.95 2.55
C TYR A 139 -12.92 22.19 2.98
N PRO A 140 -13.76 22.77 2.11
CA PRO A 140 -15.15 23.06 2.44
C PRO A 140 -15.90 21.77 2.77
N LEU A 141 -16.60 21.75 3.91
CA LEU A 141 -17.32 20.56 4.39
C LEU A 141 -18.42 20.10 3.42
N ASN A 142 -18.97 21.01 2.62
CA ASN A 142 -20.00 20.71 1.62
C ASN A 142 -19.42 20.14 0.31
N ARG A 143 -18.12 19.82 0.23
CA ARG A 143 -17.51 19.22 -0.96
C ARG A 143 -18.01 17.79 -1.15
N ARG A 144 -18.97 17.62 -2.06
CA ARG A 144 -19.50 16.31 -2.43
C ARG A 144 -18.47 15.51 -3.22
N LEU A 145 -18.31 14.23 -2.87
CA LEU A 145 -17.57 13.27 -3.69
C LEU A 145 -18.49 12.75 -4.80
N PHE A 146 -17.88 12.26 -5.88
CA PHE A 146 -18.60 11.60 -6.95
C PHE A 146 -19.33 10.38 -6.39
N THR A 147 -20.63 10.31 -6.67
CA THR A 147 -21.50 9.16 -6.36
C THR A 147 -21.80 8.39 -7.65
N ASP A 148 -22.07 7.10 -7.55
CA ASP A 148 -22.36 6.24 -8.71
C ASP A 148 -23.55 6.76 -9.53
N PHE A 149 -24.54 7.34 -8.85
CA PHE A 149 -25.70 7.98 -9.46
C PHE A 149 -25.78 9.44 -9.02
N PRO A 150 -26.14 10.37 -9.92
CA PRO A 150 -26.37 11.75 -9.53
C PRO A 150 -27.56 11.83 -8.56
N PRO A 151 -27.54 12.74 -7.57
CA PRO A 151 -28.66 12.94 -6.67
C PRO A 151 -29.89 13.45 -7.44
N ALA A 152 -31.09 13.08 -6.96
CA ALA A 152 -32.31 13.68 -7.46
C ALA A 152 -32.30 15.22 -7.25
N PRO A 153 -32.90 16.00 -8.17
CA PRO A 153 -32.80 17.47 -8.16
C PRO A 153 -33.26 18.11 -6.85
N GLU A 154 -34.22 17.50 -6.15
CA GLU A 154 -34.75 17.97 -4.86
C GLU A 154 -33.76 17.79 -3.69
N HIS A 155 -32.74 16.96 -3.84
CA HIS A 155 -31.74 16.64 -2.80
C HIS A 155 -30.37 17.29 -3.08
N VAL A 156 -30.32 18.22 -4.04
CA VAL A 156 -29.17 19.08 -4.29
C VAL A 156 -29.25 20.28 -3.33
N ARG A 157 -29.01 20.04 -2.04
CA ARG A 157 -28.74 21.13 -1.10
C ARG A 157 -27.27 21.55 -1.29
N LEU A 158 -27.06 22.81 -1.66
CA LEU A 158 -25.77 23.49 -1.79
C LEU A 158 -25.22 23.88 -0.41
#